data_AF-A0A7C7W781-F1
#
_entry.id   AF-A0A7C7W781-F1
#
_cell.length_a   1.000
_cell.length_b   1.000
_cell.length_c   1.000
_cell.angle_alpha   90.00
_cell.angle_beta   90.00
_cell.angle_gamma   90.00
#
_symmetry.space_group_name_H-M   'P 1'
#
loop_
_entity.id
_entity.type
_entity.pdbx_description
1 polymer ?
#
loop_
_entity_poly.entity_id
_entity_poly.type
_entity_poly.pdbx_seq_one_letter_code
_entity_poly.pdbx_strand_id
1 'polypeptide(L)'
;HGIRSGLDYPSPIAYACNVQGGDHTSVAGEIPPDFMTFMDSAVICAFNLVRPREVVWEFFRAVTGWDITMEEWNSVMAPRMLTIQRTLLLIGGPDVKWDPRVDDDNPPRFYEPLPSGPKAGQAADRKEVERRKKEWFNYLGWDELGIPTSETLRKLGLEDLDKALEPIRERYKAV
;
A
#
# COMPACT_ATOMS: atom_id res chain seq x y z
N HIS A 1 -9.69 17.20 -4.04
CA HIS A 1 -10.37 15.92 -3.78
C HIS A 1 -9.71 14.85 -4.63
N GLY A 2 -8.52 14.47 -4.21
CA GLY A 2 -7.56 13.65 -4.95
C GLY A 2 -6.19 14.32 -4.98
N ILE A 3 -5.19 13.49 -5.30
CA ILE A 3 -3.76 13.80 -5.29
C ILE A 3 -3.37 15.05 -6.11
N ARG A 4 -4.21 15.47 -7.07
CA ARG A 4 -4.02 16.65 -7.93
C ARG A 4 -3.85 17.96 -7.18
N SER A 5 -4.57 18.13 -6.07
CA SER A 5 -4.62 19.41 -5.36
C SER A 5 -3.54 19.58 -4.30
N GLY A 6 -2.95 18.46 -3.85
CA GLY A 6 -2.04 18.40 -2.70
C GLY A 6 -2.65 18.86 -1.37
N LEU A 7 -3.96 19.08 -1.29
CA LEU A 7 -4.64 19.53 -0.06
C LEU A 7 -5.26 18.38 0.73
N ASP A 8 -5.48 17.23 0.10
CA ASP A 8 -6.02 16.04 0.73
C ASP A 8 -4.88 15.22 1.34
N TYR A 9 -5.17 14.39 2.36
CA TYR A 9 -4.15 13.51 2.95
C TYR A 9 -3.66 12.35 2.06
N PRO A 10 -4.43 11.81 1.07
CA PRO A 10 -3.94 10.73 0.23
C PRO A 10 -2.68 11.14 -0.54
N SER A 11 -1.65 10.32 -0.43
CA SER A 11 -0.39 10.48 -1.16
C SER A 11 -0.58 10.32 -2.67
N PRO A 12 0.36 10.80 -3.52
CA PRO A 12 0.37 10.55 -4.97
C PRO A 12 0.17 9.09 -5.40
N ILE A 13 0.53 8.11 -4.55
CA ILE A 13 0.41 6.68 -4.83
C ILE A 13 -0.69 5.99 -4.00
N ALA A 14 -1.49 6.77 -3.25
CA ALA A 14 -2.49 6.27 -2.32
C ALA A 14 -3.51 5.32 -2.96
N TYR A 15 -3.87 5.57 -4.23
CA TYR A 15 -4.78 4.72 -4.99
C TYR A 15 -4.02 3.72 -5.87
N ALA A 16 -2.99 4.19 -6.58
CA ALA A 16 -2.22 3.40 -7.53
C ALA A 16 -1.54 2.16 -6.91
N CYS A 17 -1.05 2.26 -5.67
CA CYS A 17 -0.34 1.16 -5.01
C CYS A 17 -1.16 0.50 -3.90
N ASN A 18 -2.47 0.75 -3.85
CA ASN A 18 -3.32 0.24 -2.79
C ASN A 18 -3.73 -1.21 -3.06
N VAL A 19 -3.51 -2.05 -2.06
CA VAL A 19 -3.86 -3.48 -2.11
C VAL A 19 -5.37 -3.74 -1.93
N GLN A 20 -6.16 -2.69 -1.70
CA GLN A 20 -7.62 -2.72 -1.60
C GLN A 20 -8.32 -2.02 -2.79
N GLY A 21 -7.56 -1.61 -3.82
CA GLY A 21 -8.08 -0.86 -4.96
C GLY A 21 -8.18 0.65 -4.70
N GLY A 22 -9.05 1.35 -5.43
CA GLY A 22 -9.23 2.80 -5.35
C GLY A 22 -9.91 3.30 -4.06
N ASP A 23 -9.36 2.95 -2.91
CA ASP A 23 -9.84 3.33 -1.59
C ASP A 23 -9.06 4.52 -1.02
N HIS A 24 -9.79 5.41 -0.33
CA HIS A 24 -9.21 6.55 0.34
C HIS A 24 -9.10 6.34 1.85
N THR A 25 -9.77 5.35 2.45
CA THR A 25 -9.75 5.16 3.91
C THR A 25 -8.45 4.53 4.40
N SER A 26 -7.90 3.57 3.66
CA SER A 26 -6.67 2.84 3.96
C SER A 26 -5.70 2.99 2.80
N VAL A 27 -4.91 4.06 2.82
CA VAL A 27 -4.09 4.51 1.69
C VAL A 27 -2.70 3.88 1.65
N ALA A 28 -2.16 3.69 0.45
CA ALA A 28 -0.77 3.30 0.25
C ALA A 28 0.21 4.48 0.29
N GLY A 29 1.49 4.17 0.55
CA GLY A 29 2.60 5.07 0.28
C GLY A 29 3.07 5.97 1.43
N GLU A 30 2.59 5.75 2.65
CA GLU A 30 3.22 6.30 3.86
C GLU A 30 4.35 5.35 4.31
N ILE A 31 5.53 5.90 4.60
CA ILE A 31 6.68 5.12 5.07
C ILE A 31 7.12 5.69 6.44
N PRO A 32 7.06 4.90 7.53
CA PRO A 32 6.55 3.53 7.63
C PRO A 32 5.03 3.43 7.32
N PRO A 33 4.47 2.22 7.10
CA PRO A 33 3.09 2.05 6.69
C PRO A 33 2.13 2.78 7.63
N ASP A 34 1.09 3.37 7.05
CA ASP A 34 0.13 4.16 7.82
C ASP A 34 -0.50 3.32 8.95
N PHE A 35 -0.79 4.01 10.04
CA PHE A 35 -1.49 3.50 11.22
C PHE A 35 -2.85 2.88 10.87
N MET A 36 -3.41 3.21 9.70
CA MET A 36 -4.63 2.59 9.19
C MET A 36 -4.51 1.06 9.03
N THR A 37 -3.34 0.52 8.68
CA THR A 37 -3.16 -0.95 8.60
C THR A 37 -3.41 -1.61 9.97
N PHE A 38 -3.02 -0.92 11.06
CA PHE A 38 -3.32 -1.35 12.42
C PHE A 38 -4.80 -1.21 12.75
N MET A 39 -5.39 -0.06 12.43
CA MET A 39 -6.81 0.21 12.71
C MET A 39 -7.73 -0.80 12.03
N ASP A 40 -7.48 -1.12 10.76
CA ASP A 40 -8.24 -2.12 10.01
C ASP A 40 -8.12 -3.51 10.65
N SER A 41 -6.92 -3.87 11.09
CA SER A 41 -6.65 -5.17 11.73
C SER A 41 -7.28 -5.26 13.13
N ALA A 42 -7.24 -4.18 13.89
CA ALA A 42 -7.85 -4.08 15.22
C ALA A 42 -9.35 -3.80 15.18
N VAL A 43 -9.91 -3.56 13.98
CA VAL A 43 -11.32 -3.20 13.73
C VAL A 43 -11.72 -1.96 14.54
N ILE A 44 -10.86 -0.95 14.53
CA ILE A 44 -11.11 0.34 15.18
C ILE A 44 -11.51 1.35 14.10
N CYS A 45 -12.64 2.03 14.29
CA CYS A 45 -13.08 3.06 13.37
C CYS A 45 -12.02 4.15 13.18
N ALA A 46 -11.71 4.51 11.93
CA ALA A 46 -10.75 5.56 11.59
C ALA A 46 -11.10 6.93 12.21
N PHE A 47 -12.38 7.21 12.48
CA PHE A 47 -12.79 8.46 13.15
C PHE A 47 -12.49 8.48 14.65
N ASN A 48 -12.13 7.34 15.25
CA ASN A 48 -11.64 7.24 16.62
C ASN A 48 -10.11 7.31 16.69
N LEU A 49 -9.45 7.78 15.63
CA LEU A 49 -8.00 7.96 15.61
C LEU A 49 -7.64 9.14 16.52
N VAL A 50 -7.58 8.84 17.81
CA VAL A 50 -7.21 9.77 18.87
C VAL A 50 -5.71 10.01 18.82
N ARG A 51 -5.32 11.27 19.05
CA ARG A 51 -3.93 11.63 19.34
C ARG A 51 -3.80 11.83 20.85
N PRO A 52 -2.70 11.39 21.48
CA PRO A 52 -1.52 10.71 20.90
C PRO A 52 -1.80 9.25 20.47
N ARG A 53 -1.14 8.78 19.38
CA ARG A 53 -1.35 7.42 18.81
C ARG A 53 -0.89 6.33 19.78
N GLU A 54 0.01 6.67 20.69
CA GLU A 54 0.60 5.86 21.74
C GLU A 54 -0.46 5.22 22.66
N VAL A 55 -1.56 5.95 22.93
CA VAL A 55 -2.68 5.46 23.75
C VAL A 55 -3.34 4.24 23.12
N VAL A 56 -3.42 4.18 21.79
CA VAL A 56 -4.01 3.02 21.09
C VAL A 56 -3.14 1.77 21.30
N TRP A 57 -1.81 1.93 21.36
CA TRP A 57 -0.89 0.83 21.66
C TRP A 57 -0.96 0.38 23.12
N GLU A 58 -1.20 1.30 24.06
CA GLU A 58 -1.47 0.94 25.45
C GLU A 58 -2.75 0.11 25.58
N PHE A 59 -3.83 0.51 24.90
CA PHE A 59 -5.05 -0.29 24.83
C PHE A 59 -4.81 -1.66 24.21
N PHE A 60 -4.08 -1.73 23.10
CA PHE A 60 -3.73 -2.98 22.45
C PHE A 60 -3.03 -3.95 23.42
N ARG A 61 -1.97 -3.49 24.11
CA ARG A 61 -1.25 -4.33 25.08
C ARG A 61 -2.13 -4.73 26.26
N ALA A 62 -2.94 -3.79 26.80
CA ALA A 62 -3.81 -4.05 27.94
C ALA A 62 -4.93 -5.06 27.61
N VAL A 63 -5.48 -5.02 26.40
CA VAL A 63 -6.59 -5.88 25.97
C VAL A 63 -6.10 -7.26 25.52
N THR A 64 -5.02 -7.30 24.73
CA THR A 64 -4.54 -8.55 24.11
C THR A 64 -3.51 -9.28 24.96
N GLY A 65 -2.80 -8.57 25.84
CA GLY A 65 -1.63 -9.08 26.57
C GLY A 65 -0.40 -9.29 25.68
N TRP A 66 -0.45 -8.91 24.40
CA TRP A 66 0.67 -9.04 23.47
C TRP A 66 1.62 -7.86 23.62
N ASP A 67 2.93 -8.12 23.58
CA ASP A 67 3.96 -7.09 23.69
C ASP A 67 4.55 -6.72 22.32
N ILE A 68 3.69 -6.43 21.34
CA ILE A 68 4.12 -5.97 20.01
C ILE A 68 4.37 -4.47 20.07
N THR A 69 5.54 -4.05 19.58
CA THR A 69 5.92 -2.65 19.44
C THR A 69 5.46 -2.06 18.10
N MET A 70 5.39 -0.73 18.03
CA MET A 70 5.17 0.00 16.77
C MET A 70 6.21 -0.35 15.69
N GLU A 71 7.46 -0.57 16.11
CA GLU A 71 8.56 -0.91 15.20
C GLU A 71 8.37 -2.30 14.60
N GLU A 72 8.05 -3.30 15.42
CA GLU A 72 7.73 -4.65 14.95
C GLU A 72 6.47 -4.67 14.07
N TRP A 73 5.48 -3.84 14.40
CA TRP A 73 4.30 -3.69 13.55
C TRP A 73 4.67 -3.20 12.16
N ASN A 74 5.44 -2.11 12.07
CA ASN A 74 5.79 -1.48 10.82
C ASN A 74 6.81 -2.27 10.00
N SER A 75 7.67 -3.06 10.64
CA SER A 75 8.72 -3.84 9.98
C SER A 75 8.31 -5.28 9.63
N VAL A 76 7.30 -5.83 10.31
CA VAL A 76 6.88 -7.24 10.13
C VAL A 76 5.39 -7.35 9.87
N MET A 77 4.53 -6.89 10.79
CA MET A 77 3.09 -7.20 10.71
C MET A 77 2.40 -6.50 9.53
N ALA A 78 2.58 -5.19 9.38
CA ALA A 78 2.01 -4.45 8.26
C ALA A 78 2.57 -4.93 6.91
N PRO A 79 3.90 -5.06 6.70
CA PRO A 79 4.44 -5.63 5.47
C PRO A 79 3.93 -7.04 5.16
N ARG A 80 3.76 -7.91 6.18
CA ARG A 80 3.20 -9.25 6.01
C ARG A 80 1.78 -9.19 5.44
N MET A 81 0.90 -8.41 6.06
CA MET A 81 -0.50 -8.30 5.62
C MET A 81 -0.61 -7.68 4.22
N LEU A 82 0.11 -6.59 3.97
CA LEU A 82 0.16 -5.95 2.66
C LEU A 82 0.71 -6.91 1.59
N THR A 83 1.71 -7.72 1.92
CA THR A 83 2.30 -8.72 1.00
C THR A 83 1.32 -9.84 0.67
N ILE A 84 0.54 -10.31 1.66
CA ILE A 84 -0.52 -11.31 1.41
C ILE A 84 -1.57 -10.73 0.46
N GLN A 85 -2.08 -9.54 0.75
CA GLN A 85 -3.11 -8.88 -0.08
C GLN A 85 -2.59 -8.60 -1.50
N ARG A 86 -1.35 -8.11 -1.63
CA ARG A 86 -0.69 -7.89 -2.92
C ARG A 86 -0.55 -9.19 -3.71
N THR A 87 -0.15 -10.27 -3.06
CA THR A 87 -0.01 -11.58 -3.69
C THR A 87 -1.34 -12.05 -4.27
N LEU A 88 -2.44 -11.89 -3.52
CA LEU A 88 -3.78 -12.23 -4.01
C LEU A 88 -4.20 -11.39 -5.22
N LEU A 89 -3.92 -10.08 -5.21
CA LEU A 89 -4.19 -9.22 -6.37
C LEU A 89 -3.41 -9.68 -7.62
N LEU A 90 -2.12 -9.97 -7.47
CA LEU A 90 -1.26 -10.43 -8.57
C LEU A 90 -1.69 -11.78 -9.13
N ILE A 91 -2.13 -12.71 -8.28
CA ILE A 91 -2.72 -13.98 -8.71
C ILE A 91 -4.01 -13.73 -9.49
N GLY A 92 -4.84 -12.80 -9.01
CA GLY A 92 -6.10 -12.41 -9.65
C GLY A 92 -7.20 -13.46 -9.54
N GLY A 93 -8.30 -13.21 -10.25
CA GLY A 93 -9.45 -14.10 -10.34
C GLY A 93 -9.56 -14.81 -11.71
N PRO A 94 -10.60 -15.62 -11.94
CA PRO A 94 -10.81 -16.29 -13.23
C PRO A 94 -11.04 -15.30 -14.38
N ASP A 95 -11.67 -14.16 -14.08
CA ASP A 95 -12.15 -13.21 -15.10
C ASP A 95 -11.25 -11.97 -15.26
N VAL A 96 -10.44 -11.66 -14.25
CA VAL A 96 -9.61 -10.44 -14.20
C VAL A 96 -8.24 -10.79 -13.65
N LYS A 97 -7.20 -10.33 -14.34
CA LYS A 97 -5.81 -10.47 -13.95
C LYS A 97 -5.20 -9.09 -13.78
N TRP A 98 -4.52 -8.88 -12.67
CA TRP A 98 -3.77 -7.66 -12.42
C TRP A 98 -2.48 -7.67 -13.25
N ASP A 99 -2.27 -6.63 -14.06
CA ASP A 99 -1.01 -6.37 -14.74
C ASP A 99 -0.31 -5.19 -14.06
N PRO A 100 0.72 -5.44 -13.21
CA PRO A 100 1.36 -4.40 -12.42
C PRO A 100 2.08 -3.32 -13.27
N ARG A 101 2.26 -3.56 -14.58
CA ARG A 101 2.84 -2.57 -15.50
C ARG A 101 1.86 -1.45 -15.86
N VAL A 102 0.55 -1.69 -15.71
CA VAL A 102 -0.51 -0.75 -16.13
C VAL A 102 -1.56 -0.49 -15.06
N ASP A 103 -1.83 -1.46 -14.18
CA ASP A 103 -2.88 -1.36 -13.16
C ASP A 103 -2.41 -0.63 -11.90
N ASP A 104 -1.10 -0.57 -11.64
CA ASP A 104 -0.51 0.23 -10.56
C ASP A 104 -0.30 1.71 -10.97
N ASP A 105 -1.35 2.34 -11.51
CA ASP A 105 -1.38 3.75 -11.89
C ASP A 105 -2.70 4.42 -11.45
N ASN A 106 -2.66 5.75 -11.31
CA ASN A 106 -3.85 6.56 -11.10
C ASN A 106 -4.65 6.69 -12.40
N PRO A 107 -5.97 6.97 -12.32
CA PRO A 107 -6.77 7.27 -13.50
C PRO A 107 -6.12 8.36 -14.36
N PRO A 108 -6.07 8.24 -15.71
CA PRO A 108 -5.38 9.21 -16.58
C PRO A 108 -5.79 10.67 -16.33
N ARG A 109 -7.06 10.90 -15.99
CA ARG A 109 -7.63 12.20 -15.65
C ARG A 109 -6.97 12.88 -14.44
N PHE A 110 -6.26 12.15 -13.58
CA PHE A 110 -5.50 12.72 -12.48
C PHE A 110 -4.26 13.48 -12.98
N TYR A 111 -3.80 13.19 -14.18
CA TYR A 111 -2.68 13.88 -14.83
C TYR A 111 -3.13 15.06 -15.70
N GLU A 112 -4.43 15.28 -15.82
CA GLU A 112 -4.99 16.47 -16.46
C GLU A 112 -5.12 17.63 -15.45
N PRO A 113 -4.76 18.87 -15.84
CA PRO A 113 -4.91 20.04 -14.98
C PRO A 113 -6.34 20.25 -14.50
N LEU A 114 -6.50 20.68 -13.24
CA LEU A 114 -7.78 21.11 -12.71
C LEU A 114 -8.32 22.30 -13.53
N PRO A 115 -9.57 22.25 -14.02
CA PRO A 115 -10.09 23.24 -14.97
C PRO A 115 -10.41 24.59 -14.31
N SER A 116 -10.69 24.61 -13.00
CA SER A 116 -11.12 25.80 -12.27
C SER A 116 -10.90 25.65 -10.75
N GLY A 117 -11.21 26.72 -10.01
CA GLY A 117 -11.12 26.76 -8.55
C GLY A 117 -9.74 27.14 -8.00
N PRO A 118 -9.55 27.08 -6.67
CA PRO A 118 -8.34 27.59 -5.99
C PRO A 118 -7.03 26.89 -6.38
N LYS A 119 -7.12 25.73 -7.02
CA LYS A 119 -6.00 24.90 -7.48
C LYS A 119 -6.05 24.67 -9.00
N ALA A 120 -6.75 25.53 -9.76
CA ALA A 120 -6.79 25.47 -11.21
C ALA A 120 -5.37 25.38 -11.81
N GLY A 121 -5.19 24.57 -12.85
CA GLY A 121 -3.90 24.33 -13.49
C GLY A 121 -3.04 23.24 -12.83
N GLN A 122 -3.37 22.77 -11.62
CA GLN A 122 -2.62 21.70 -10.96
C GLN A 122 -3.05 20.31 -11.45
N ALA A 123 -2.08 19.41 -11.57
CA ALA A 123 -2.26 18.01 -11.91
C ALA A 123 -1.31 17.15 -11.05
N ALA A 124 -1.56 15.83 -11.00
CA ALA A 124 -0.57 14.91 -10.46
C ALA A 124 0.68 14.90 -11.36
N ASP A 125 1.87 14.71 -10.77
CA ASP A 125 3.11 14.54 -11.52
C ASP A 125 3.42 13.04 -11.69
N ARG A 126 3.46 12.58 -12.95
CA ARG A 126 3.80 11.19 -13.28
C ARG A 126 5.17 10.78 -12.76
N LYS A 127 6.17 11.67 -12.82
CA LYS A 127 7.53 11.36 -12.36
C LYS A 127 7.55 11.14 -10.84
N GLU A 128 6.78 11.94 -10.13
CA GLU A 128 6.64 11.82 -8.68
C GLU A 128 5.89 10.54 -8.29
N VAL A 129 4.81 10.19 -8.99
CA VAL A 129 4.09 8.92 -8.79
C VAL A 129 5.03 7.74 -8.98
N GLU A 130 5.78 7.68 -10.08
CA GLU A 130 6.72 6.59 -10.35
C GLU A 130 7.84 6.51 -9.31
N ARG A 131 8.42 7.66 -8.90
CA ARG A 131 9.44 7.70 -7.86
C ARG A 131 8.92 7.14 -6.54
N ARG A 132 7.75 7.62 -6.07
CA ARG A 132 7.15 7.18 -4.81
C ARG A 132 6.72 5.71 -4.85
N LYS A 133 6.24 5.23 -5.99
CA LYS A 133 5.89 3.82 -6.19
C LYS A 133 7.12 2.92 -5.98
N LYS A 134 8.25 3.27 -6.58
CA LYS A 134 9.51 2.54 -6.37
C LYS A 134 9.97 2.56 -4.92
N GLU A 135 9.90 3.72 -4.25
CA GLU A 135 10.24 3.83 -2.82
C GLU A 135 9.36 2.96 -1.95
N TRP A 136 8.06 2.94 -2.23
CA TRP A 136 7.08 2.11 -1.53
C TRP A 136 7.34 0.61 -1.71
N PHE A 137 7.54 0.16 -2.95
CA PHE A 137 7.85 -1.23 -3.24
C PHE A 137 9.16 -1.67 -2.60
N ASN A 138 10.22 -0.85 -2.72
CA ASN A 138 11.50 -1.12 -2.09
C ASN A 138 11.39 -1.22 -0.56
N TYR A 139 10.61 -0.33 0.06
CA TYR A 139 10.37 -0.38 1.50
C TYR A 139 9.71 -1.69 1.95
N LEU A 140 8.73 -2.17 1.17
CA LEU A 140 8.05 -3.44 1.43
C LEU A 140 8.87 -4.67 1.00
N GLY A 141 10.05 -4.47 0.39
CA GLY A 141 10.89 -5.55 -0.11
C GLY A 141 10.30 -6.24 -1.35
N TRP A 142 9.54 -5.51 -2.14
CA TRP A 142 9.00 -5.95 -3.43
C TRP A 142 9.92 -5.45 -4.56
N ASP A 143 9.82 -6.07 -5.74
CA ASP A 143 10.58 -5.63 -6.92
C ASP A 143 9.98 -4.37 -7.58
N GLU A 144 10.55 -3.92 -8.70
CA GLU A 144 10.09 -2.72 -9.41
C GLU A 144 8.66 -2.80 -9.94
N LEU A 145 8.10 -4.01 -10.09
CA LEU A 145 6.71 -4.26 -10.47
C LEU A 145 5.81 -4.52 -9.23
N GLY A 146 6.33 -4.28 -8.03
CA GLY A 146 5.60 -4.53 -6.79
C GLY A 146 5.28 -6.01 -6.58
N ILE A 147 6.09 -6.91 -7.13
CA ILE A 147 5.99 -8.35 -6.89
C ILE A 147 6.86 -8.69 -5.67
N PRO A 148 6.32 -9.33 -4.61
CA PRO A 148 7.10 -9.71 -3.45
C PRO A 148 8.28 -10.62 -3.79
N THR A 149 9.47 -10.29 -3.29
CA THR A 149 10.67 -11.12 -3.50
C THR A 149 10.65 -12.35 -2.61
N SER A 150 11.31 -13.43 -3.02
CA SER A 150 11.45 -14.65 -2.21
C SER A 150 12.16 -14.39 -0.88
N GLU A 151 13.10 -13.44 -0.82
CA GLU A 151 13.75 -13.02 0.42
C GLU A 151 12.75 -12.38 1.39
N THR A 152 11.94 -11.45 0.91
CA THR A 152 10.89 -10.80 1.69
C THR A 152 9.86 -11.81 2.18
N LEU A 153 9.43 -12.75 1.33
CA LEU A 153 8.48 -13.79 1.74
C LEU A 153 9.05 -14.65 2.87
N ARG A 154 10.30 -15.09 2.79
CA ARG A 154 10.97 -15.81 3.90
C ARG A 154 11.06 -14.97 5.17
N LYS A 155 11.51 -13.71 5.05
CA LYS A 155 11.62 -12.80 6.20
C LYS A 155 10.27 -12.62 6.91
N LEU A 156 9.17 -12.61 6.16
CA LEU A 156 7.82 -12.43 6.69
C LEU A 156 7.14 -13.74 7.11
N GLY A 157 7.75 -14.91 6.89
CA GLY A 157 7.15 -16.22 7.17
C GLY A 157 5.99 -16.55 6.22
N LEU A 158 6.14 -16.19 4.94
CA LEU A 158 5.16 -16.35 3.85
C LEU A 158 5.71 -17.22 2.72
N GLU A 159 6.61 -18.17 3.03
CA GLU A 159 7.27 -19.03 2.02
C GLU A 159 6.29 -19.82 1.15
N ASP A 160 5.13 -20.18 1.71
CA ASP A 160 4.09 -20.91 0.98
C ASP A 160 3.53 -20.12 -0.21
N LEU A 161 3.60 -18.78 -0.16
CA LEU A 161 3.18 -17.91 -1.25
C LEU A 161 4.18 -17.86 -2.40
N ASP A 162 5.43 -18.26 -2.17
CA ASP A 162 6.51 -18.11 -3.15
C ASP A 162 6.22 -18.90 -4.44
N LYS A 163 5.71 -20.13 -4.29
CA LYS A 163 5.28 -20.98 -5.41
C LYS A 163 4.11 -20.38 -6.19
N ALA A 164 3.18 -19.72 -5.51
CA ALA A 164 2.04 -19.09 -6.16
C ALA A 164 2.44 -17.88 -7.02
N LEU A 165 3.58 -17.26 -6.70
CA LEU A 165 4.13 -16.12 -7.44
C LEU A 165 5.05 -16.54 -8.60
N GLU A 166 5.53 -17.79 -8.67
CA GLU A 166 6.37 -18.26 -9.79
C GLU A 166 5.75 -17.98 -11.17
N PRO A 167 4.47 -18.33 -11.45
CA PRO A 167 3.88 -18.06 -12.76
C PRO A 167 3.76 -16.56 -13.07
N ILE A 168 3.62 -15.73 -12.04
CA ILE A 168 3.56 -14.28 -12.16
C ILE A 168 4.94 -13.74 -12.52
N ARG A 169 5.99 -14.19 -11.83
CA ARG A 169 7.37 -13.82 -12.12
C ARG A 169 7.77 -14.24 -13.52
N GLU A 170 7.49 -15.49 -13.94
CA GLU A 170 7.78 -15.94 -15.31
C GLU A 170 7.07 -15.09 -16.37
N ARG A 171 5.82 -14.66 -16.10
CA ARG A 171 5.06 -13.82 -17.03
C ARG A 171 5.70 -12.45 -17.24
N TYR A 172 6.29 -11.87 -16.19
CA TYR A 172 6.82 -10.51 -16.20
C TYR A 172 8.35 -10.45 -16.13
N LYS A 173 9.06 -11.58 -16.26
CA LYS A 173 10.50 -11.61 -16.45
C LYS A 173 10.84 -10.72 -17.63
N ALA A 174 11.69 -9.73 -17.39
CA ALA A 174 12.26 -8.92 -18.45
C ALA A 174 12.97 -9.85 -19.45
N VAL A 175 12.59 -9.75 -20.73
CA VAL A 175 13.41 -10.26 -21.85
C VAL A 175 14.55 -9.28 -22.08
#